data_AF-A0A6C0IDK4-F1
#
_entry.id   AF-A0A6C0IDK4-F1
#
_cell.length_a   1.000
_cell.length_b   1.000
_cell.length_c   1.000
_cell.angle_alpha   90.00
_cell.angle_beta   90.00
_cell.angle_gamma   90.00
#
_symmetry.space_group_name_H-M   'P 1'
#
loop_
_entity.id
_entity.type
_entity.pdbx_description
1 polymer ?
#
loop_
_entity_poly.entity_id
_entity_poly.type
_entity_poly.pdbx_seq_one_letter_code
_entity_poly.pdbx_strand_id
1 'polypeptide(L)'
;MTLLTLLFIIVFLIGLFFYAKCSNPKYSEGLTNNATQERRCPNLLIQKGSRFYLYNSKLAQVPGVNPVEFDNLEDYTEFLDWQRSQGIRCPVLYLQETYDAQGNRVYKSRPSVSEPQAGLPPSIASSSGNMIMESSLGNPNALAYPNPTLLVDATRNDPPYNHNSYPAYDNTDYYVGTTTPLDVMNNKANGPSPNAMAPNWGGAAYTKNLVDQGYYKENEVQINVP
;
A
#
# COMPACT_ATOMS: atom_id res chain seq x y z
N MET A 1 6.16 -50.04 14.04
CA MET A 1 7.06 -48.97 14.55
C MET A 1 7.89 -49.58 15.66
N THR A 2 9.21 -49.58 15.54
CA THR A 2 10.09 -50.17 16.56
C THR A 2 10.14 -49.25 17.78
N LEU A 3 10.29 -49.81 18.98
CA LEU A 3 10.35 -49.05 20.24
C LEU A 3 11.41 -47.93 20.19
N LEU A 4 12.50 -48.17 19.45
CA LEU A 4 13.58 -47.22 19.17
C LEU A 4 13.08 -45.99 18.37
N THR A 5 12.26 -46.21 17.33
CA THR A 5 11.69 -45.10 16.54
C THR A 5 10.73 -44.23 17.35
N LEU A 6 10.01 -44.83 18.31
CA LEU A 6 9.11 -44.10 19.19
C LEU A 6 9.89 -43.21 20.17
N LEU A 7 11.03 -43.69 20.68
CA LEU A 7 11.91 -42.91 21.56
C LEU A 7 12.50 -41.68 20.86
N PHE A 8 12.95 -41.81 19.60
CA PHE A 8 13.46 -40.66 18.84
C PHE A 8 12.37 -39.60 18.57
N ILE A 9 11.14 -40.03 18.29
CA ILE A 9 10.01 -39.10 18.10
C ILE A 9 9.72 -38.34 19.40
N ILE A 10 9.73 -39.01 20.55
CA ILE A 10 9.51 -38.36 21.85
C ILE A 10 10.60 -37.32 22.14
N VAL A 11 11.88 -37.66 21.93
CA VAL A 11 12.99 -36.70 22.15
C VAL A 11 12.88 -35.49 21.21
N PHE A 12 12.51 -35.72 19.94
CA PHE A 12 12.27 -34.63 18.99
C PHE A 12 11.11 -33.72 19.42
N LEU A 13 9.99 -34.28 19.88
CA LEU A 13 8.84 -33.51 20.37
C LEU A 13 9.17 -32.71 21.65
N ILE A 14 9.98 -33.27 22.55
CA ILE A 14 10.45 -32.56 23.75
C ILE A 14 11.38 -31.40 23.36
N GLY A 15 12.30 -31.62 22.41
CA GLY A 15 13.17 -30.56 21.89
C GLY A 15 12.40 -29.43 21.20
N LEU A 16 11.39 -29.78 20.40
CA LEU A 16 10.52 -28.83 19.72
C LEU A 16 9.66 -28.04 20.72
N PHE A 17 9.13 -28.71 21.76
CA PHE A 17 8.39 -28.05 22.82
C PHE A 17 9.25 -27.05 23.59
N PHE A 18 10.50 -27.42 23.90
CA PHE A 18 11.45 -26.51 24.55
C PHE A 18 11.74 -25.29 23.68
N TYR A 19 12.00 -25.48 22.38
CA TYR A 19 12.25 -24.37 21.45
C TYR A 19 11.02 -23.45 21.30
N ALA A 20 9.81 -24.02 21.21
CA ALA A 20 8.57 -23.25 21.09
C ALA A 20 8.23 -22.45 22.36
N LYS A 21 8.57 -22.97 23.55
CA LYS A 21 8.29 -22.30 24.83
C LYS A 21 9.39 -21.34 25.30
N CYS A 22 10.64 -21.61 24.94
CA CYS A 22 11.79 -20.75 25.27
C CYS A 22 12.11 -19.71 24.20
N SER A 23 11.22 -19.48 23.22
CA SER A 23 11.35 -18.34 22.32
C SER A 23 11.50 -17.06 23.15
N ASN A 24 12.62 -16.36 23.00
CA ASN A 24 12.93 -15.19 23.83
C ASN A 24 11.77 -14.19 23.81
N PRO A 25 11.47 -13.49 24.91
CA PRO A 25 10.50 -12.38 24.92
C PRO A 25 10.91 -11.21 24.02
N LYS A 26 12.12 -11.24 23.46
CA LYS A 26 12.60 -10.31 22.43
C LYS A 26 12.04 -10.63 21.03
N TYR A 27 11.60 -11.88 20.82
CA TYR A 27 10.93 -12.37 19.61
C TYR A 27 9.42 -12.56 19.81
N SER A 28 8.87 -12.22 20.99
CA SER A 28 7.43 -12.01 21.10
C SER A 28 7.10 -10.71 20.39
N GLU A 29 6.34 -10.83 19.32
CA GLU A 29 5.74 -9.70 18.62
C GLU A 29 5.08 -8.70 19.60
N GLY A 30 5.32 -7.41 19.40
CA GLY A 30 4.86 -6.33 20.29
C GLY A 30 3.34 -6.05 20.22
N LEU A 31 2.58 -6.95 19.60
CA LEU A 31 1.13 -6.88 19.55
C LEU A 31 0.59 -7.40 20.88
N THR A 32 0.42 -6.47 21.84
CA THR A 32 -0.20 -6.80 23.11
C THR A 32 -1.67 -7.08 22.87
N ASN A 33 -2.05 -8.36 22.84
CA ASN A 33 -3.42 -8.73 23.18
C ASN A 33 -3.53 -8.58 24.69
N ASN A 34 -3.72 -7.35 25.16
CA ASN A 34 -4.15 -7.07 26.53
C ASN A 34 -5.56 -7.62 26.73
N ALA A 35 -5.70 -8.96 26.71
CA ALA A 35 -6.94 -9.67 26.98
C ALA A 35 -7.34 -9.60 28.46
N THR A 36 -6.49 -9.01 29.32
CA THR A 36 -6.68 -8.93 30.78
C THR A 36 -7.25 -7.58 31.25
N GLN A 37 -7.31 -6.57 30.39
CA GLN A 37 -8.13 -5.38 30.60
C GLN A 37 -8.81 -5.05 29.28
N GLU A 38 -10.12 -5.25 29.22
CA GLU A 38 -10.98 -4.68 28.16
C GLU A 38 -10.94 -3.15 28.27
N ARG A 39 -9.80 -2.53 27.94
CA ARG A 39 -9.72 -1.10 27.80
C ARG A 39 -10.66 -0.76 26.64
N ARG A 40 -11.73 -0.03 26.94
CA ARG A 40 -12.73 0.41 25.97
C ARG A 40 -12.08 1.37 24.99
N CYS A 41 -11.38 0.81 24.00
CA CYS A 41 -10.70 1.57 22.97
C CYS A 41 -11.72 2.03 21.92
N PRO A 42 -11.74 3.33 21.60
CA PRO A 42 -12.36 3.80 20.36
C PRO A 42 -11.66 3.20 19.14
N ASN A 43 -12.39 3.09 18.04
CA ASN A 43 -11.89 2.44 16.82
C ASN A 43 -12.13 3.24 15.54
N LEU A 44 -12.94 4.31 15.57
CA LEU A 44 -13.28 5.08 14.40
C LEU A 44 -13.26 6.59 14.71
N LEU A 45 -12.51 7.35 13.94
CA LEU A 45 -12.47 8.81 13.98
C LEU A 45 -13.03 9.34 12.66
N ILE A 46 -14.10 10.13 12.72
CA ILE A 46 -14.72 10.73 11.53
C ILE A 46 -14.56 12.24 11.61
N GLN A 47 -13.96 12.84 10.57
CA GLN A 47 -13.97 14.28 10.37
C GLN A 47 -15.20 14.69 9.57
N LYS A 48 -16.02 15.59 10.13
CA LYS A 48 -17.15 16.23 9.44
C LYS A 48 -16.95 17.74 9.48
N GLY A 49 -16.48 18.32 8.38
CA GLY A 49 -16.08 19.73 8.34
C GLY A 49 -14.90 20.00 9.28
N SER A 50 -15.07 20.93 10.23
CA SER A 50 -14.04 21.24 11.23
C SER A 50 -14.04 20.32 12.45
N ARG A 51 -15.14 19.58 12.68
CA ARG A 51 -15.36 18.81 13.91
C ARG A 51 -14.94 17.36 13.73
N PHE A 52 -14.43 16.76 14.79
CA PHE A 52 -14.02 15.36 14.84
C PHE A 52 -14.91 14.57 15.78
N TYR A 53 -15.26 13.34 15.37
CA TYR A 53 -16.14 12.46 16.10
C TYR A 53 -15.44 11.13 16.33
N LEU A 54 -15.15 10.82 17.59
CA LEU A 54 -14.49 9.60 18.00
C LEU A 54 -15.53 8.59 18.48
N TYR A 55 -15.71 7.54 17.69
CA TYR A 55 -16.66 6.48 17.92
C TYR A 55 -15.98 5.23 18.50
N ASN A 56 -16.75 4.55 19.33
CA ASN A 56 -16.51 3.16 19.66
C ASN A 56 -17.65 2.31 19.09
N SER A 57 -17.39 1.55 18.03
CA SER A 57 -18.41 0.74 17.36
C SER A 57 -18.91 -0.44 18.19
N LYS A 58 -18.20 -0.81 19.27
CA LYS A 58 -18.61 -1.87 20.19
C LYS A 58 -19.59 -1.38 21.25
N LEU A 59 -19.76 -0.06 21.39
CA LEU A 59 -20.67 0.56 22.34
C LEU A 59 -21.86 1.19 21.61
N ALA A 60 -23.02 1.23 22.26
CA ALA A 60 -24.17 1.94 21.74
C ALA A 60 -23.88 3.45 21.61
N GLN A 61 -24.51 4.10 20.64
CA GLN A 61 -24.43 5.55 20.48
C GLN A 61 -25.39 6.20 21.48
N VAL A 62 -24.84 6.97 22.41
CA VAL A 62 -25.58 7.66 23.47
C VAL A 62 -25.07 9.09 23.52
N PRO A 63 -25.97 10.09 23.46
CA PRO A 63 -25.57 11.50 23.47
C PRO A 63 -24.75 11.80 24.73
N GLY A 64 -23.59 12.44 24.55
CA GLY A 64 -22.68 12.81 25.63
C GLY A 64 -21.67 11.74 26.08
N VAL A 65 -21.73 10.51 25.54
CA VAL A 65 -20.76 9.45 25.87
C VAL A 65 -20.09 8.85 24.63
N ASN A 66 -20.86 8.56 23.58
CA ASN A 66 -20.36 7.99 22.33
C ASN A 66 -21.24 8.48 21.16
N PRO A 67 -20.71 9.27 20.21
CA PRO A 67 -19.31 9.66 20.02
C PRO A 67 -18.83 10.73 21.01
N VAL A 68 -17.51 10.79 21.20
CA VAL A 68 -16.85 11.98 21.77
C VAL A 68 -16.63 12.98 20.64
N GLU A 69 -17.08 14.21 20.83
CA GLU A 69 -16.98 15.28 19.84
C GLU A 69 -15.82 16.22 20.20
N PHE A 70 -15.08 16.64 19.18
CA PHE A 70 -14.00 17.63 19.28
C PHE A 70 -14.26 18.74 18.26
N ASP A 71 -14.05 20.00 18.66
CA ASP A 71 -14.37 21.13 17.79
C ASP A 71 -13.24 21.45 16.82
N ASN A 72 -12.01 21.05 17.16
CA ASN A 72 -10.82 21.23 16.33
C ASN A 72 -9.87 20.01 16.44
N LEU A 73 -8.77 20.04 15.68
CA LEU A 73 -7.76 18.97 15.68
C LEU A 73 -6.93 18.95 16.98
N GLU A 74 -6.70 20.12 17.58
CA GLU A 74 -5.89 20.28 18.78
C GLU A 74 -6.55 19.58 19.99
N ASP A 75 -7.85 19.75 20.17
CA ASP A 75 -8.61 19.09 21.23
C ASP A 75 -8.48 17.55 21.13
N TYR A 76 -8.44 17.02 19.91
CA TYR A 76 -8.25 15.59 19.67
C TYR A 76 -6.81 15.13 19.98
N THR A 77 -5.80 15.93 19.62
CA THR A 77 -4.41 15.61 19.92
C THR A 77 -4.11 15.66 21.41
N GLU A 78 -4.65 16.66 22.12
CA GLU A 78 -4.56 16.75 23.59
C GLU A 78 -5.20 15.53 24.26
N PHE A 79 -6.39 15.11 23.78
CA PHE A 79 -7.05 13.91 24.27
C PHE A 79 -6.20 12.65 24.05
N LEU A 80 -5.59 12.51 22.85
CA LEU A 80 -4.69 11.39 22.57
C LEU A 80 -3.45 11.39 23.46
N ASP A 81 -2.86 12.55 23.73
CA ASP A 81 -1.67 12.66 24.57
C ASP A 81 -1.99 12.38 26.04
N TRP A 82 -3.17 12.82 26.52
CA TRP A 82 -3.70 12.38 27.81
C TRP A 82 -3.85 10.85 27.86
N GLN A 83 -4.45 10.21 26.84
CA GLN A 83 -4.57 8.75 26.80
C GLN A 83 -3.20 8.05 26.82
N ARG A 84 -2.23 8.57 26.07
CA ARG A 84 -0.86 8.06 26.03
C ARG A 84 -0.14 8.21 27.37
N SER A 85 -0.37 9.30 28.10
CA SER A 85 0.17 9.50 29.46
C SER A 85 -0.30 8.42 30.44
N GLN A 86 -1.53 7.91 30.23
CA GLN A 86 -2.12 6.81 30.98
C GLN A 86 -1.75 5.42 30.41
N GLY A 87 -0.85 5.37 29.41
CA GLY A 87 -0.44 4.13 28.75
C GLY A 87 -1.56 3.48 27.93
N ILE A 88 -2.58 4.23 27.50
CA ILE A 88 -3.65 3.75 26.62
C ILE A 88 -3.29 4.15 25.19
N ARG A 89 -3.01 3.16 24.33
CA ARG A 89 -2.76 3.37 22.89
C ARG A 89 -3.78 2.58 22.10
N CYS A 90 -4.78 3.27 21.56
CA CYS A 90 -5.83 2.66 20.75
C CYS A 90 -5.56 2.92 19.27
N PRO A 91 -5.57 1.90 18.40
CA PRO A 91 -5.58 2.10 16.96
C PRO A 91 -6.94 2.63 16.54
N VAL A 92 -6.96 3.75 15.83
CA VAL A 92 -8.20 4.40 15.36
C VAL A 92 -8.15 4.52 13.85
N LEU A 93 -9.21 4.09 13.17
CA LEU A 93 -9.36 4.30 11.73
C LEU A 93 -9.85 5.72 11.46
N TYR A 94 -9.11 6.47 10.66
CA TYR A 94 -9.48 7.84 10.31
C TYR A 94 -10.25 7.92 8.99
N LEU A 95 -11.46 8.47 9.03
CA LEU A 95 -12.31 8.74 7.89
C LEU A 95 -12.55 10.24 7.74
N GLN A 96 -12.35 10.75 6.54
CA GLN A 96 -12.63 12.12 6.17
C GLN A 96 -13.89 12.19 5.31
N GLU A 97 -14.83 13.04 5.70
CA GLU A 97 -15.98 13.38 4.85
C GLU A 97 -15.54 14.29 3.70
N THR A 98 -15.81 13.86 2.47
CA THR A 98 -15.50 14.60 1.22
C THR A 98 -16.71 14.57 0.29
N TYR A 99 -16.70 15.38 -0.76
CA TYR A 99 -17.71 15.36 -1.81
C TYR A 99 -17.12 14.77 -3.08
N ASP A 100 -17.89 13.93 -3.78
CA ASP A 100 -17.54 13.50 -5.13
C ASP A 100 -17.77 14.63 -6.15
N ALA A 101 -17.36 14.43 -7.40
CA ALA A 101 -17.54 15.42 -8.47
C ALA A 101 -19.04 15.69 -8.79
N GLN A 102 -19.92 14.80 -8.34
CA GLN A 102 -21.37 14.86 -8.49
C GLN A 102 -22.06 15.54 -7.29
N GLY A 103 -21.32 15.93 -6.26
CA GLY A 103 -21.84 16.59 -5.06
C GLY A 103 -22.41 15.66 -3.99
N ASN A 104 -22.23 14.34 -4.10
CA ASN A 104 -22.61 13.39 -3.04
C ASN A 104 -21.55 13.33 -1.95
N ARG A 105 -22.00 13.15 -0.70
CA ARG A 105 -21.12 12.97 0.46
C ARG A 105 -20.52 11.56 0.47
N VAL A 106 -19.20 11.48 0.46
CA VAL A 106 -18.42 10.24 0.44
C VAL A 106 -17.35 10.29 1.54
N TYR A 107 -17.21 9.21 2.30
CA TYR A 107 -16.15 9.06 3.29
C TYR A 107 -14.91 8.43 2.66
N LYS A 108 -13.74 9.07 2.82
CA LYS A 108 -12.45 8.55 2.37
C LYS A 108 -11.57 8.21 3.58
N SER A 109 -11.02 7.01 3.60
CA SER A 109 -10.02 6.63 4.61
C SER A 109 -8.69 7.32 4.32
N ARG A 110 -8.10 7.96 5.33
CA ARG A 110 -6.78 8.59 5.21
C ARG A 110 -5.81 7.99 6.24
N PRO A 111 -4.49 7.97 5.96
CA PRO A 111 -3.52 7.34 6.86
C PRO A 111 -3.41 8.01 8.23
N SER A 112 -3.46 9.35 8.26
CA SER A 112 -3.36 10.15 9.49
C SER A 112 -4.22 11.41 9.38
N VAL A 113 -4.55 11.99 10.53
CA VAL A 113 -5.25 13.28 10.62
C VAL A 113 -4.32 14.46 10.33
N SER A 114 -3.07 14.35 10.76
CA SER A 114 -2.03 15.37 10.51
C SER A 114 -1.49 15.35 9.08
N GLU A 115 -1.48 14.16 8.47
CA GLU A 115 -0.97 13.94 7.11
C GLU A 115 -2.00 13.12 6.30
N PRO A 116 -3.07 13.76 5.80
CA PRO A 116 -4.14 13.07 5.10
C PRO A 116 -3.76 12.66 3.67
N GLN A 117 -2.62 13.11 3.12
CA GLN A 117 -2.18 12.80 1.75
C GLN A 117 -3.30 12.97 0.71
N ALA A 118 -3.94 14.14 0.71
CA ALA A 118 -5.21 14.37 0.01
C ALA A 118 -5.14 14.18 -1.52
N GLY A 119 -3.94 14.24 -2.12
CA GLY A 119 -3.69 14.07 -3.55
C GLY A 119 -3.57 12.62 -4.03
N LEU A 120 -3.47 11.64 -3.12
CA LEU A 120 -3.43 10.22 -3.50
C LEU A 120 -4.83 9.59 -3.40
N PRO A 121 -5.20 8.67 -4.30
CA PRO A 121 -6.40 7.86 -4.14
C PRO A 121 -6.30 7.07 -2.83
N PRO A 122 -7.41 6.87 -2.10
CA PRO A 122 -7.38 6.16 -0.82
C PRO A 122 -6.93 4.71 -1.06
N SER A 123 -5.73 4.37 -0.60
CA SER A 123 -5.24 3.00 -0.58
C SER A 123 -5.94 2.24 0.53
N ILE A 124 -6.91 1.39 0.20
CA ILE A 124 -7.48 0.44 1.16
C ILE A 124 -6.45 -0.70 1.30
N ALA A 125 -5.60 -0.61 2.31
CA ALA A 125 -4.74 -1.72 2.68
C ALA A 125 -5.61 -2.84 3.29
N SER A 126 -5.58 -4.04 2.70
CA SER A 126 -6.20 -5.21 3.32
C SER A 126 -5.43 -5.61 4.56
N SER A 127 -6.14 -6.07 5.58
CA SER A 127 -5.59 -6.69 6.79
C SER A 127 -4.71 -7.92 6.51
N SER A 128 -4.64 -8.40 5.27
CA SER A 128 -3.73 -9.46 4.82
C SER A 128 -2.32 -8.98 4.46
N GLY A 129 -2.00 -7.69 4.61
CA GLY A 129 -0.70 -7.13 4.21
C GLY A 129 -0.52 -6.98 2.69
N ASN A 130 -1.51 -7.38 1.89
CA ASN A 130 -1.58 -7.06 0.47
C ASN A 130 -2.42 -5.79 0.27
N MET A 131 -1.85 -4.78 -0.40
CA MET A 131 -2.62 -3.67 -0.93
C MET A 131 -3.55 -4.21 -2.04
N ILE A 132 -4.84 -4.39 -1.73
CA ILE A 132 -5.85 -4.59 -2.78
C ILE A 132 -6.21 -3.21 -3.31
N MET A 133 -5.48 -2.78 -4.33
CA MET A 133 -6.03 -1.85 -5.31
C MET A 133 -6.81 -2.74 -6.27
N GLU A 134 -8.14 -2.61 -6.27
CA GLU A 134 -9.07 -3.29 -7.16
C GLU A 134 -8.54 -3.23 -8.60
N SER A 135 -7.96 -4.34 -9.06
CA SER A 135 -7.66 -4.57 -10.47
C SER A 135 -9.02 -4.74 -11.15
N SER A 136 -9.49 -3.70 -11.83
CA SER A 136 -10.68 -3.82 -12.69
C SER A 136 -10.46 -4.73 -13.90
N LEU A 137 -9.33 -5.45 -14.03
CA LEU A 137 -9.10 -6.41 -15.11
C LEU A 137 -8.29 -7.66 -14.66
N GLY A 138 -8.90 -8.51 -13.85
CA GLY A 138 -8.90 -9.98 -14.04
C GLY A 138 -7.59 -10.78 -14.14
N ASN A 139 -6.45 -10.36 -13.58
CA ASN A 139 -5.24 -11.21 -13.57
C ASN A 139 -4.61 -11.34 -12.16
N PRO A 140 -4.58 -12.54 -11.55
CA PRO A 140 -3.99 -12.76 -10.24
C PRO A 140 -2.45 -12.62 -10.19
N ASN A 141 -1.77 -12.50 -11.35
CA ASN A 141 -0.31 -12.36 -11.44
C ASN A 141 0.14 -10.98 -11.97
N ALA A 142 -0.76 -10.00 -12.12
CA ALA A 142 -0.37 -8.67 -12.53
C ALA A 142 0.17 -7.88 -11.31
N LEU A 143 1.41 -7.38 -11.41
CA LEU A 143 1.91 -6.35 -10.51
C LEU A 143 0.98 -5.12 -10.65
N ALA A 144 0.09 -4.95 -9.68
CA ALA A 144 -0.81 -3.82 -9.61
C ALA A 144 0.00 -2.57 -9.27
N TYR A 145 0.44 -1.85 -10.31
CA TYR A 145 1.01 -0.52 -10.15
C TYR A 145 -0.16 0.45 -9.89
N PRO A 146 -0.01 1.45 -9.00
CA PRO A 146 -1.11 2.32 -8.61
C PRO A 146 -1.70 3.06 -9.83
N ASN A 147 -3.02 2.98 -9.96
CA ASN A 147 -3.86 3.78 -10.85
C ASN A 147 -3.48 3.71 -12.35
N PRO A 148 -3.88 2.65 -13.08
CA PRO A 148 -3.61 2.54 -14.50
C PRO A 148 -4.41 3.60 -15.29
N THR A 149 -3.71 4.40 -16.10
CA THR A 149 -4.31 5.41 -16.96
C THR A 149 -3.84 5.20 -18.40
N LEU A 150 -4.69 5.48 -19.38
CA LEU A 150 -4.29 5.45 -20.79
C LEU A 150 -3.47 6.71 -21.11
N LEU A 151 -2.55 6.59 -22.08
CA LEU A 151 -1.86 7.77 -22.62
C LEU A 151 -2.87 8.69 -23.29
N VAL A 152 -2.93 9.91 -22.81
CA VAL A 152 -3.56 11.06 -23.46
C VAL A 152 -2.60 11.57 -24.53
N ASP A 153 -2.97 11.39 -25.80
CA ASP A 153 -2.19 11.80 -26.95
C ASP A 153 -3.10 12.49 -27.96
N ALA A 154 -2.95 13.82 -28.07
CA ALA A 154 -3.74 14.63 -28.99
C ALA A 154 -3.46 14.30 -30.46
N THR A 155 -2.29 13.73 -30.79
CA THR A 155 -1.90 13.41 -32.17
C THR A 155 -2.69 12.24 -32.75
N ARG A 156 -3.32 11.41 -31.89
CA ARG A 156 -4.12 10.25 -32.29
C ARG A 156 -5.58 10.57 -32.58
N ASN A 157 -6.00 11.82 -32.36
CA ASN A 157 -7.39 12.25 -32.52
C ASN A 157 -7.73 12.71 -33.96
N ASP A 158 -6.79 12.59 -34.91
CA ASP A 158 -6.98 12.99 -36.32
C ASP A 158 -6.61 11.86 -37.31
N PRO A 159 -7.51 10.89 -37.54
CA PRO A 159 -7.32 9.86 -38.57
C PRO A 159 -7.30 10.48 -39.98
N PRO A 160 -6.46 10.02 -40.93
CA PRO A 160 -5.72 8.75 -40.94
C PRO A 160 -4.24 8.85 -40.52
N TYR A 161 -3.82 9.98 -39.95
CA TYR A 161 -2.42 10.19 -39.59
C TYR A 161 -2.09 9.56 -38.22
N ASN A 162 -0.79 9.41 -37.92
CA ASN A 162 -0.30 8.99 -36.59
C ASN A 162 -0.78 7.60 -36.12
N HIS A 163 -1.01 6.68 -37.06
CA HIS A 163 -1.21 5.26 -36.76
C HIS A 163 0.14 4.54 -36.63
N ASN A 164 0.29 3.69 -35.60
CA ASN A 164 1.51 2.93 -35.29
C ASN A 164 2.79 3.79 -35.12
N SER A 165 2.65 5.07 -34.79
CA SER A 165 3.76 5.93 -34.41
C SER A 165 4.08 5.83 -32.92
N TYR A 166 5.28 6.28 -32.53
CA TYR A 166 5.64 6.43 -31.12
C TYR A 166 4.70 7.45 -30.43
N PRO A 167 4.40 7.28 -29.14
CA PRO A 167 3.69 8.29 -28.37
C PRO A 167 4.43 9.63 -28.40
N ALA A 168 3.68 10.73 -28.39
CA ALA A 168 4.25 12.06 -28.27
C ALA A 168 5.04 12.21 -26.94
N TYR A 169 6.13 12.96 -27.00
CA TYR A 169 6.89 13.35 -25.80
C TYR A 169 6.06 14.31 -24.95
N ASP A 170 5.91 13.99 -23.67
CA ASP A 170 5.30 14.87 -22.66
C ASP A 170 6.40 15.44 -21.76
N ASN A 171 6.46 16.76 -21.66
CA ASN A 171 7.40 17.47 -20.80
C ASN A 171 6.82 17.80 -19.41
N THR A 172 5.56 17.44 -19.16
CA THR A 172 4.85 17.74 -17.91
C THR A 172 4.80 16.54 -16.98
N ASP A 173 4.55 16.80 -15.70
CA ASP A 173 4.40 15.78 -14.65
C ASP A 173 3.00 15.11 -14.66
N TYR A 174 2.28 15.14 -15.78
CA TYR A 174 0.88 14.71 -15.86
C TYR A 174 0.66 13.25 -15.42
N TYR A 175 1.60 12.36 -15.74
CA TYR A 175 1.52 10.94 -15.39
C TYR A 175 2.20 10.56 -14.06
N VAL A 176 2.74 11.53 -13.31
CA VAL A 176 3.43 11.25 -12.06
C VAL A 176 2.48 10.61 -11.05
N GLY A 177 2.84 9.43 -10.55
CA GLY A 177 2.03 8.66 -9.59
C GLY A 177 0.90 7.83 -10.22
N THR A 178 0.83 7.76 -11.55
CA THR A 178 -0.07 6.84 -12.28
C THR A 178 0.73 5.82 -13.08
N THR A 179 0.10 4.72 -13.50
CA THR A 179 0.73 3.74 -14.38
C THR A 179 0.28 3.94 -15.81
N THR A 180 1.20 4.18 -16.72
CA THR A 180 0.90 4.24 -18.16
C THR A 180 1.18 2.91 -18.85
N PRO A 181 0.59 2.66 -20.04
CA PRO A 181 0.95 1.52 -20.88
C PRO A 181 2.46 1.42 -21.18
N LEU A 182 3.19 2.55 -21.20
CA LEU A 182 4.63 2.58 -21.41
C LEU A 182 5.41 2.02 -20.22
N ASP A 183 4.92 2.24 -19.01
CA ASP A 183 5.52 1.67 -17.80
C ASP A 183 5.35 0.14 -17.78
N VAL A 184 4.24 -0.35 -18.32
CA VAL A 184 3.91 -1.80 -18.33
C VAL A 184 4.61 -2.54 -19.47
N MET A 185 4.96 -1.87 -20.57
CA MET A 185 5.42 -2.54 -21.79
C MET A 185 6.67 -3.41 -21.58
N ASN A 186 7.54 -3.01 -20.65
CA ASN A 186 8.81 -3.70 -20.35
C ASN A 186 8.76 -4.60 -19.10
N ASN A 187 7.62 -4.69 -18.40
CA ASN A 187 7.49 -5.49 -17.18
C ASN A 187 7.17 -6.97 -17.45
N LYS A 188 6.95 -7.38 -18.70
CA LYS A 188 6.56 -8.76 -19.08
C LYS A 188 7.74 -9.68 -19.42
N ALA A 189 8.84 -9.59 -18.70
CA ALA A 189 9.96 -10.52 -18.87
C ALA A 189 9.96 -11.57 -17.75
N ASN A 190 9.75 -12.85 -18.10
CA ASN A 190 10.05 -13.97 -17.22
C ASN A 190 11.58 -14.09 -17.09
N GLY A 191 12.16 -13.48 -16.07
CA GLY A 191 13.61 -13.49 -15.83
C GLY A 191 14.14 -12.20 -15.23
N PRO A 192 15.46 -12.08 -15.01
CA PRO A 192 16.08 -10.83 -14.62
C PRO A 192 15.85 -9.76 -15.72
N SER A 193 15.40 -8.58 -15.32
CA SER A 193 15.16 -7.47 -16.24
C SER A 193 16.48 -6.78 -16.60
N PRO A 194 16.66 -6.30 -17.84
CA PRO A 194 17.78 -5.43 -18.19
C PRO A 194 17.63 -3.99 -17.70
N ASN A 195 16.43 -3.60 -17.27
CA ASN A 195 16.10 -2.23 -16.85
C ASN A 195 16.46 -2.01 -15.37
N ALA A 196 17.29 -0.99 -15.09
CA ALA A 196 17.72 -0.63 -13.74
C ALA A 196 16.57 -0.20 -12.81
N MET A 197 15.46 0.23 -13.39
CA MET A 197 14.28 0.67 -12.64
C MET A 197 13.29 -0.48 -12.38
N ALA A 198 13.54 -1.69 -12.90
CA ALA A 198 12.65 -2.83 -12.70
C ALA A 198 12.92 -3.52 -11.35
N PRO A 199 11.87 -4.01 -10.65
CA PRO A 199 12.03 -4.71 -9.36
C PRO A 199 12.92 -5.96 -9.44
N ASN A 200 12.96 -6.61 -10.61
CA ASN A 200 13.75 -7.79 -10.91
C ASN A 200 15.01 -7.47 -11.73
N TRP A 201 15.58 -6.27 -11.61
CA TRP A 201 16.77 -5.89 -12.37
C TRP A 201 17.93 -6.88 -12.16
N GLY A 202 18.47 -7.42 -13.27
CA GLY A 202 19.60 -8.35 -13.27
C GLY A 202 20.97 -7.72 -12.96
N GLY A 203 21.01 -6.41 -12.74
CA GLY A 203 22.24 -5.66 -12.49
C GLY A 203 22.99 -5.23 -13.75
N ALA A 204 23.99 -4.37 -13.57
CA ALA A 204 24.74 -3.76 -14.67
C ALA A 204 25.47 -4.80 -15.55
N ALA A 205 26.02 -5.85 -14.95
CA ALA A 205 26.71 -6.91 -15.68
C ALA A 205 25.78 -7.69 -16.62
N TYR A 206 24.53 -7.93 -16.20
CA TYR A 206 23.51 -8.57 -17.01
C TYR A 206 23.11 -7.70 -18.21
N THR A 207 22.84 -6.41 -17.96
CA THR A 207 22.52 -5.46 -19.04
C THR A 207 23.69 -5.33 -20.02
N LYS A 208 24.93 -5.28 -19.54
CA LYS A 208 26.14 -5.22 -20.39
C LYS A 208 26.29 -6.46 -21.28
N ASN A 209 26.06 -7.65 -20.72
CA ASN A 209 26.09 -8.89 -21.48
C ASN A 209 25.06 -8.89 -22.63
N LEU A 210 23.85 -8.40 -22.39
CA LEU A 210 22.82 -8.28 -23.44
C LEU A 210 23.20 -7.28 -24.55
N VAL A 211 23.86 -6.17 -24.20
CA VAL A 211 24.42 -5.23 -25.17
C VAL A 211 25.48 -5.93 -26.03
N ASP A 212 26.41 -6.64 -25.40
CA ASP A 212 27.50 -7.33 -26.10
C ASP A 212 26.99 -8.50 -26.96
N GLN A 213 25.88 -9.13 -26.58
CA GLN A 213 25.16 -10.13 -27.40
C GLN A 213 24.39 -9.52 -28.59
N GLY A 214 24.34 -8.20 -28.69
CA GLY A 214 23.66 -7.49 -29.78
C GLY A 214 22.14 -7.43 -29.62
N TYR A 215 21.58 -7.64 -28.42
CA TYR A 215 20.14 -7.57 -28.16
C TYR A 215 19.54 -6.20 -28.53
N TYR A 216 20.35 -5.13 -28.48
CA TYR A 216 19.94 -3.75 -28.78
C TYR A 216 20.52 -3.21 -30.09
N LYS A 217 21.01 -4.07 -31.00
CA LYS A 217 21.69 -3.65 -32.23
C LYS A 217 20.82 -2.75 -33.13
N GLU A 218 19.50 -2.97 -33.13
CA GLU A 218 18.55 -2.16 -33.91
C GLU A 218 18.32 -0.75 -33.32
N ASN A 219 18.76 -0.50 -32.08
CA ASN A 219 18.62 0.79 -31.41
C ASN A 219 19.89 1.65 -31.49
N GLU A 220 20.91 1.23 -32.25
CA GLU A 220 22.13 2.00 -32.44
C GLU A 220 21.86 3.22 -33.32
N VAL A 221 21.95 4.41 -32.75
CA VAL A 221 21.79 5.67 -33.48
C VAL A 221 23.15 6.19 -33.90
N GLN A 222 23.40 6.29 -35.20
CA GLN A 222 24.60 6.97 -35.73
C GLN A 222 24.34 8.47 -35.77
N ILE A 223 24.89 9.19 -34.80
CA ILE A 223 24.88 10.65 -34.83
C ILE A 223 26.01 11.10 -35.75
N ASN A 224 25.66 11.67 -36.90
CA ASN A 224 26.63 12.39 -37.72
C ASN A 224 26.99 13.70 -37.00
N VAL A 225 28.21 13.78 -36.47
CA VAL A 225 28.74 15.02 -35.91
C VAL A 225 29.53 15.71 -37.04
N PRO A 226 29.01 16.81 -37.62
CA PRO A 226 29.67 17.54 -38.70
C PRO A 226 30.94 18.27 -38.25
#